data_AF-M0LB14-F1
#
_entry.id   AF-M0LB14-F1
#
_cell.length_a   1.000
_cell.length_b   1.000
_cell.length_c   1.000
_cell.angle_alpha   90.00
_cell.angle_beta   90.00
_cell.angle_gamma   90.00
#
_symmetry.space_group_name_H-M   'P 1'
#
loop_
_entity.id
_entity.type
_entity.pdbx_description
1 polymer ?
#
loop_
_entity_poly.entity_id
_entity_poly.type
_entity_poly.pdbx_seq_one_letter_code
_entity_poly.pdbx_strand_id
1 'polypeptide(L)'
;MIRRWTGAIRGAIGFLTRLPVSHRDGDWEAFRTTPAAFPVVGLAAGVLAAVPLLAAGWLAGPTVALGYLLAVYAVTGVHHLDGVADLGDAAVVHGGLERRCEVLKDTTTGVGAALAVALVVVALGLGALGLADLPTTAAVGVAIGAEVGTKLGMAAMACFGAASYEGMGRQFTDGSSPSAFVLPAGVVLAAAALSWPRPGAIAVPAAVAGIALPWYWANRNLGGINGDIFGAANEIGRVAGVHAGVIAWTLL
;
A
#
# COMPACT_ATOMS: atom_id res chain seq x y z
N MET A 1 -9.72 -23.66 -10.86
CA MET A 1 -8.50 -22.93 -10.42
C MET A 1 -8.22 -21.70 -11.28
N ILE A 2 -7.97 -21.83 -12.59
CA ILE A 2 -7.64 -20.70 -13.50
C ILE A 2 -8.72 -19.61 -13.53
N ARG A 3 -10.01 -19.98 -13.64
CA ARG A 3 -11.13 -19.01 -13.62
C ARG A 3 -11.19 -18.19 -12.33
N ARG A 4 -10.96 -18.83 -11.17
CA ARG A 4 -10.92 -18.15 -9.87
C ARG A 4 -9.73 -17.20 -9.78
N TRP A 5 -8.55 -17.61 -10.23
CA TRP A 5 -7.36 -16.75 -10.23
C TRP A 5 -7.54 -15.52 -11.13
N THR A 6 -8.05 -15.70 -12.36
CA THR A 6 -8.33 -14.56 -13.24
C THR A 6 -9.38 -13.61 -12.65
N GLY A 7 -10.40 -14.13 -11.97
CA GLY A 7 -11.37 -13.31 -11.24
C GLY A 7 -10.74 -12.56 -10.07
N ALA A 8 -9.89 -13.21 -9.29
CA ALA A 8 -9.17 -12.58 -8.18
C ALA A 8 -8.27 -11.44 -8.64
N ILE A 9 -7.55 -11.61 -9.75
CA ILE A 9 -6.72 -10.54 -10.34
C ILE A 9 -7.59 -9.39 -10.87
N ARG A 10 -8.70 -9.66 -11.56
CA ARG A 10 -9.62 -8.59 -12.01
C ARG A 10 -10.22 -7.82 -10.84
N GLY A 11 -10.69 -8.54 -9.82
CA GLY A 11 -11.20 -7.95 -8.58
C GLY A 11 -10.15 -7.11 -7.86
N ALA A 12 -8.92 -7.62 -7.76
CA ALA A 12 -7.79 -6.90 -7.16
C ALA A 12 -7.42 -5.64 -7.94
N ILE A 13 -7.36 -5.71 -9.28
CA ILE A 13 -7.09 -4.53 -10.13
C ILE A 13 -8.18 -3.48 -9.92
N GLY A 14 -9.45 -3.88 -9.99
CA GLY A 14 -10.56 -2.95 -9.85
C GLY A 14 -10.71 -2.35 -8.45
N PHE A 15 -10.21 -3.03 -7.42
CA PHE A 15 -10.24 -2.54 -6.04
C PHE A 15 -9.01 -1.70 -5.69
N LEU A 16 -7.80 -2.16 -6.01
CA LEU A 16 -6.53 -1.55 -5.58
C LEU A 16 -6.01 -0.47 -6.54
N THR A 17 -6.60 -0.36 -7.74
CA THR A 17 -6.11 0.55 -8.80
C THR A 17 -7.24 1.24 -9.54
N ARG A 18 -6.91 2.26 -10.33
CA ARG A 18 -7.80 2.90 -11.31
C ARG A 18 -7.66 2.35 -12.72
N LEU A 19 -6.94 1.23 -12.89
CA LEU A 19 -6.79 0.62 -14.21
C LEU A 19 -8.15 0.08 -14.67
N PRO A 20 -8.54 0.37 -15.94
CA PRO A 20 -9.82 -0.09 -16.45
C PRO A 20 -9.81 -1.62 -16.54
N VAL A 21 -10.76 -2.25 -15.85
CA VAL A 21 -10.94 -3.70 -15.87
C VAL A 21 -12.41 -4.05 -15.96
N SER A 22 -12.74 -5.11 -16.70
CA SER A 22 -14.11 -5.62 -16.74
C SER A 22 -14.45 -6.30 -15.43
N HIS A 23 -15.57 -5.90 -14.81
CA HIS A 23 -16.11 -6.56 -13.63
C HIS A 23 -17.05 -7.68 -14.06
N ARG A 24 -16.85 -8.87 -13.48
CA ARG A 24 -17.73 -10.03 -13.66
C ARG A 24 -18.22 -10.53 -12.31
N ASP A 25 -19.38 -11.18 -12.33
CA ASP A 25 -19.94 -11.81 -11.15
C ASP A 25 -18.93 -12.80 -10.54
N GLY A 26 -18.71 -12.66 -9.23
CA GLY A 26 -17.76 -13.47 -8.46
C GLY A 26 -16.31 -12.98 -8.46
N ASP A 27 -15.94 -11.92 -9.19
CA ASP A 27 -14.57 -11.39 -9.17
C ASP A 27 -14.18 -10.84 -7.80
N TRP A 28 -15.12 -10.14 -7.15
CA TRP A 28 -14.95 -9.64 -5.79
C TRP A 28 -14.74 -10.79 -4.80
N GLU A 29 -15.59 -11.82 -4.84
CA GLU A 29 -15.49 -13.00 -3.97
C GLU A 29 -14.16 -13.76 -4.19
N ALA A 30 -13.75 -13.89 -5.45
CA ALA A 30 -12.48 -14.50 -5.78
C ALA A 30 -11.30 -13.70 -5.20
N PHE A 31 -11.35 -12.37 -5.26
CA PHE A 31 -10.30 -11.51 -4.72
C PHE A 31 -10.20 -11.59 -3.18
N ARG A 32 -11.32 -11.40 -2.47
CA ARG A 32 -11.33 -11.40 -0.99
C ARG A 32 -10.88 -12.72 -0.36
N THR A 33 -10.96 -13.82 -1.10
CA THR A 33 -10.51 -15.15 -0.66
C THR A 33 -9.15 -15.58 -1.23
N THR A 34 -8.44 -14.65 -1.90
CA THR A 34 -7.16 -14.92 -2.57
C THR A 34 -6.12 -13.85 -2.24
N PRO A 35 -5.51 -13.89 -1.03
CA PRO A 35 -4.52 -12.90 -0.60
C PRO A 35 -3.32 -12.74 -1.53
N ALA A 36 -2.95 -13.79 -2.27
CA ALA A 36 -1.85 -13.74 -3.23
C ALA A 36 -2.09 -12.76 -4.40
N ALA A 37 -3.33 -12.32 -4.64
CA ALA A 37 -3.63 -11.33 -5.68
C ALA A 37 -3.11 -9.93 -5.32
N PHE A 38 -3.00 -9.59 -4.03
CA PHE A 38 -2.48 -8.28 -3.59
C PHE A 38 -1.06 -8.02 -4.11
N PRO A 39 -0.01 -8.81 -3.78
CA PRO A 39 1.34 -8.51 -4.23
C PRO A 39 1.52 -8.61 -5.74
N VAL A 40 0.68 -9.39 -6.44
CA VAL A 40 0.68 -9.46 -7.91
C VAL A 40 0.21 -8.15 -8.53
N VAL A 41 -0.88 -7.56 -8.00
CA VAL A 41 -1.31 -6.22 -8.42
C VAL A 41 -0.34 -5.15 -7.94
N GLY A 42 0.31 -5.34 -6.79
CA GLY A 42 1.41 -4.49 -6.32
C GLY A 42 2.56 -4.43 -7.31
N LEU A 43 2.96 -5.56 -7.91
CA LEU A 43 3.97 -5.60 -8.96
C LEU A 43 3.54 -4.77 -10.18
N ALA A 44 2.32 -4.97 -10.67
CA ALA A 44 1.80 -4.22 -11.82
C ALA A 44 1.73 -2.71 -11.52
N ALA A 45 1.23 -2.35 -10.34
CA ALA A 45 1.13 -0.96 -9.90
C ALA A 45 2.51 -0.31 -9.77
N GLY A 46 3.49 -1.02 -9.20
CA GLY A 46 4.86 -0.54 -9.06
C GLY A 46 5.57 -0.35 -10.40
N VAL A 47 5.39 -1.27 -11.35
CA VAL A 47 5.94 -1.12 -12.70
C VAL A 47 5.40 0.13 -13.38
N LEU A 48 4.08 0.36 -13.30
CA LEU A 48 3.45 1.54 -13.92
C LEU A 48 3.82 2.84 -13.20
N ALA A 49 3.86 2.82 -11.86
CA ALA A 49 4.26 3.98 -11.06
C ALA A 49 5.73 4.36 -11.28
N ALA A 50 6.60 3.40 -11.61
CA ALA A 50 8.03 3.61 -11.83
C ALA A 50 8.38 4.19 -13.20
N VAL A 51 7.45 4.24 -14.16
CA VAL A 51 7.71 4.74 -15.54
C VAL A 51 8.40 6.11 -15.57
N PRO A 52 7.99 7.12 -14.77
CA PRO A 52 8.66 8.42 -14.75
C PRO A 52 10.13 8.36 -14.33
N LEU A 53 10.53 7.37 -13.53
CA LEU A 53 11.92 7.19 -13.08
C LEU A 53 12.87 6.83 -14.23
N LEU A 54 12.34 6.38 -15.38
CA LEU A 54 13.15 6.14 -16.58
C LEU A 54 13.73 7.43 -17.16
N ALA A 55 13.15 8.58 -16.82
CA ALA A 55 13.66 9.90 -17.20
C ALA A 55 14.75 10.44 -16.24
N ALA A 56 15.14 9.67 -15.21
CA ALA A 56 16.27 10.01 -14.35
C ALA A 56 17.55 10.17 -15.20
N GLY A 57 18.29 11.26 -14.98
CA GLY A 57 19.46 11.63 -15.78
C GLY A 57 19.16 12.44 -17.06
N TRP A 58 17.89 12.50 -17.49
CA TRP A 58 17.44 13.31 -18.64
C TRP A 58 16.67 14.56 -18.22
N LEU A 59 15.92 14.45 -17.11
CA LEU A 59 15.15 15.54 -16.53
C LEU A 59 15.69 15.88 -15.13
N ALA A 60 15.35 17.08 -14.66
CA ALA A 60 15.68 17.50 -13.30
C ALA A 60 14.99 16.58 -12.27
N GLY A 61 15.70 16.24 -11.19
CA GLY A 61 15.20 15.35 -10.12
C GLY A 61 13.80 15.70 -9.62
N PRO A 62 13.49 16.98 -9.32
CA PRO A 62 12.14 17.39 -8.92
C PRO A 62 11.04 17.09 -9.95
N THR A 63 11.33 17.18 -11.25
CA THR A 63 10.38 16.85 -12.32
C THR A 63 10.13 15.34 -12.38
N VAL A 64 11.18 14.52 -12.23
CA VAL A 64 11.06 13.06 -12.15
C VAL A 64 10.26 12.63 -10.92
N ALA A 65 10.55 13.24 -9.76
CA ALA A 65 9.85 13.00 -8.51
C ALA A 65 8.36 13.36 -8.57
N LEU A 66 8.03 14.53 -9.15
CA LEU A 66 6.65 14.91 -9.43
C LEU A 66 5.98 13.90 -10.36
N GLY A 67 6.66 13.47 -11.42
CA GLY A 67 6.17 12.44 -12.33
C GLY A 67 5.82 11.15 -11.59
N TYR A 68 6.72 10.66 -10.72
CA TYR A 68 6.49 9.48 -9.89
C TYR A 68 5.26 9.62 -8.98
N LEU A 69 5.13 10.74 -8.27
CA LEU A 69 3.96 11.03 -7.43
C LEU A 69 2.65 11.01 -8.25
N LEU A 70 2.64 11.68 -9.40
CA LEU A 70 1.48 11.69 -10.28
C LEU A 70 1.15 10.29 -10.80
N ALA A 71 2.16 9.50 -11.16
CA ALA A 71 1.98 8.13 -11.65
C ALA A 71 1.42 7.22 -10.55
N VAL A 72 1.90 7.33 -9.31
CA VAL A 72 1.35 6.60 -8.16
C VAL A 72 -0.16 6.85 -8.03
N TYR A 73 -0.60 8.11 -7.94
CA TYR A 73 -2.03 8.41 -7.75
C TYR A 73 -2.87 8.29 -9.03
N ALA A 74 -2.25 8.31 -10.21
CA ALA A 74 -2.92 7.94 -11.46
C ALA A 74 -3.23 6.44 -11.49
N VAL A 75 -2.27 5.60 -11.07
CA VAL A 75 -2.41 4.15 -11.06
C VAL A 75 -3.27 3.66 -9.91
N THR A 76 -3.00 4.07 -8.67
CA THR A 76 -3.74 3.57 -7.50
C THR A 76 -5.01 4.35 -7.21
N GLY A 77 -5.15 5.56 -7.74
CA GLY A 77 -6.22 6.47 -7.31
C GLY A 77 -6.00 6.99 -5.88
N VAL A 78 -7.05 7.60 -5.34
CA VAL A 78 -7.02 8.31 -4.04
C VAL A 78 -7.68 7.53 -2.91
N HIS A 79 -8.30 6.38 -3.18
CA HIS A 79 -9.05 5.62 -2.18
C HIS A 79 -8.19 5.14 -1.00
N HIS A 80 -6.91 4.82 -1.22
CA HIS A 80 -6.00 4.51 -0.11
C HIS A 80 -5.65 5.76 0.71
N LEU A 81 -5.51 6.91 0.05
CA LEU A 81 -5.20 8.20 0.67
C LEU A 81 -6.40 8.74 1.48
N ASP A 82 -7.62 8.40 1.07
CA ASP A 82 -8.85 8.62 1.83
C ASP A 82 -8.74 7.99 3.23
N GLY A 83 -8.25 6.75 3.29
CA GLY A 83 -7.98 6.09 4.58
C GLY A 83 -6.94 6.82 5.43
N VAL A 84 -5.97 7.52 4.84
CA VAL A 84 -5.05 8.39 5.61
C VAL A 84 -5.78 9.61 6.16
N ALA A 85 -6.69 10.20 5.39
CA ALA A 85 -7.50 11.33 5.82
C ALA A 85 -8.39 10.92 7.02
N ASP A 86 -9.16 9.85 6.88
CA ASP A 86 -10.09 9.37 7.91
C ASP A 86 -9.38 9.02 9.22
N LEU A 87 -8.24 8.34 9.13
CA LEU A 87 -7.43 8.07 10.33
C LEU A 87 -6.77 9.31 10.91
N GLY A 88 -6.41 10.28 10.07
CA GLY A 88 -5.91 11.58 10.53
C GLY A 88 -6.93 12.28 11.42
N ASP A 89 -8.19 12.33 10.99
CA ASP A 89 -9.25 12.92 11.80
C ASP A 89 -9.59 12.07 13.03
N ALA A 90 -9.66 10.74 12.90
CA ALA A 90 -9.88 9.88 14.06
C ALA A 90 -8.73 9.94 15.10
N ALA A 91 -7.50 10.24 14.69
CA ALA A 91 -6.33 10.32 15.57
C ALA A 91 -6.32 11.57 16.46
N VAL A 92 -6.84 12.71 15.96
CA VAL A 92 -6.85 13.98 16.71
C VAL A 92 -8.02 14.11 17.70
N VAL A 93 -8.98 13.17 17.62
CA VAL A 93 -10.15 13.15 18.50
C VAL A 93 -9.77 12.76 19.92
N HIS A 94 -10.12 13.65 20.85
CA HIS A 94 -10.06 13.40 22.29
C HIS A 94 -11.35 12.68 22.71
N GLY A 95 -11.32 11.34 22.75
CA GLY A 95 -12.50 10.54 23.07
C GLY A 95 -12.23 9.04 23.15
N GLY A 96 -13.27 8.27 23.43
CA GLY A 96 -13.28 6.80 23.42
C GLY A 96 -13.44 6.22 22.02
N LEU A 97 -13.69 4.92 21.95
CA LEU A 97 -13.92 4.18 20.71
C LEU A 97 -15.13 4.73 19.94
N GLU A 98 -16.27 4.98 20.61
CA GLU A 98 -17.49 5.43 19.93
C GLU A 98 -17.26 6.73 19.17
N ARG A 99 -16.61 7.71 19.81
CA ARG A 99 -16.38 9.02 19.20
C ARG A 99 -15.43 8.97 18.01
N ARG A 100 -14.43 8.09 18.01
CA ARG A 100 -13.56 7.87 16.85
C ARG A 100 -14.33 7.22 15.69
N CYS A 101 -15.17 6.23 16.00
CA CYS A 101 -16.02 5.58 15.00
C CYS A 101 -17.07 6.52 14.40
N GLU A 102 -17.55 7.52 15.15
CA GLU A 102 -18.40 8.58 14.63
C GLU A 102 -17.67 9.46 13.61
N VAL A 103 -16.43 9.85 13.90
CA VAL A 103 -15.64 10.71 13.02
C VAL A 103 -15.26 10.01 11.72
N LEU A 104 -15.00 8.69 11.74
CA LEU A 104 -14.80 7.89 10.53
C LEU A 104 -16.03 7.82 9.61
N LYS A 105 -17.22 8.20 10.10
CA LYS A 105 -18.46 8.27 9.32
C LYS A 105 -18.84 9.70 8.94
N ASP A 106 -18.11 10.68 9.46
CA ASP A 106 -18.30 12.08 9.12
C ASP A 106 -17.80 12.29 7.68
N THR A 107 -18.50 13.13 6.94
CA THR A 107 -18.13 13.47 5.56
C THR A 107 -17.34 14.78 5.48
N THR A 108 -17.19 15.46 6.62
CA THR A 108 -16.42 16.70 6.72
C THR A 108 -14.96 16.41 7.04
N THR A 109 -14.06 16.95 6.21
CA THR A 109 -12.61 16.81 6.41
C THR A 109 -12.11 17.79 7.46
N GLY A 110 -11.47 17.28 8.51
CA GLY A 110 -10.85 18.06 9.56
C GLY A 110 -9.37 18.38 9.32
N VAL A 111 -8.78 19.10 10.28
CA VAL A 111 -7.35 19.45 10.25
C VAL A 111 -6.47 18.20 10.42
N GLY A 112 -6.96 17.16 11.09
CA GLY A 112 -6.26 15.90 11.27
C GLY A 112 -6.03 15.20 9.94
N ALA A 113 -7.09 15.07 9.13
CA ALA A 113 -7.03 14.57 7.77
C ALA A 113 -6.07 15.38 6.90
N ALA A 114 -6.20 16.71 6.90
CA ALA A 114 -5.36 17.59 6.10
C ALA A 114 -3.86 17.43 6.43
N LEU A 115 -3.52 17.39 7.72
CA LEU A 115 -2.14 17.18 8.18
C LEU A 115 -1.62 15.78 7.82
N ALA A 116 -2.42 14.73 8.05
CA ALA A 116 -2.02 13.35 7.77
C ALA A 116 -1.73 13.13 6.27
N VAL A 117 -2.64 13.60 5.41
CA VAL A 117 -2.47 13.55 3.95
C VAL A 117 -1.24 14.35 3.52
N ALA A 118 -1.06 15.57 4.05
CA ALA A 118 0.10 16.40 3.73
C ALA A 118 1.42 15.69 4.11
N LEU A 119 1.50 15.11 5.31
CA LEU A 119 2.69 14.38 5.76
C LEU A 119 2.99 13.16 4.89
N VAL A 120 1.99 12.37 4.53
CA VAL A 120 2.17 11.19 3.66
C VAL A 120 2.62 11.60 2.26
N VAL A 121 1.97 12.59 1.64
CA VAL A 121 2.31 13.05 0.28
C VAL A 121 3.68 13.71 0.25
N VAL A 122 4.00 14.56 1.23
CA VAL A 122 5.32 15.19 1.35
C VAL A 122 6.40 14.14 1.59
N ALA A 123 6.17 13.19 2.51
CA ALA A 123 7.12 12.10 2.74
C ALA A 123 7.34 11.29 1.47
N LEU A 124 6.29 10.89 0.75
CA LEU A 124 6.43 10.17 -0.52
C LEU A 124 7.19 11.01 -1.55
N GLY A 125 6.93 12.32 -1.63
CA GLY A 125 7.63 13.24 -2.53
C GLY A 125 9.11 13.40 -2.23
N LEU A 126 9.49 13.47 -0.95
CA LEU A 126 10.89 13.46 -0.52
C LEU A 126 11.57 12.14 -0.87
N GLY A 127 10.88 11.01 -0.70
CA GLY A 127 11.36 9.71 -1.14
C GLY A 127 11.54 9.65 -2.66
N ALA A 128 10.60 10.21 -3.42
CA ALA A 128 10.64 10.29 -4.87
C ALA A 128 11.79 11.17 -5.39
N LEU A 129 12.12 12.26 -4.69
CA LEU A 129 13.32 13.05 -4.95
C LEU A 129 14.57 12.19 -4.77
N GLY A 130 14.65 11.44 -3.68
CA GLY A 130 15.72 10.46 -3.48
C GLY A 130 15.82 9.47 -4.64
N LEU A 131 14.69 8.86 -5.05
CA LEU A 131 14.65 7.93 -6.19
C LEU A 131 15.15 8.55 -7.50
N ALA A 132 14.90 9.84 -7.73
CA ALA A 132 15.33 10.53 -8.95
C ALA A 132 16.87 10.67 -9.05
N ASP A 133 17.57 10.62 -7.91
CA ASP A 133 19.03 10.70 -7.83
C ASP A 133 19.70 9.32 -7.91
N LEU A 134 18.94 8.23 -7.83
CA LEU A 134 19.45 6.85 -7.94
C LEU A 134 19.67 6.46 -9.42
N PRO A 135 20.57 5.50 -9.70
CA PRO A 135 20.58 4.84 -11.00
C PRO A 135 19.21 4.24 -11.32
N THR A 136 18.75 4.38 -12.57
CA THR A 136 17.39 4.02 -12.99
C THR A 136 16.97 2.60 -12.56
N THR A 137 17.88 1.62 -12.65
CA THR A 137 17.59 0.24 -12.24
C THR A 137 17.35 0.10 -10.74
N ALA A 138 18.09 0.84 -9.90
CA ALA A 138 17.89 0.87 -8.47
C ALA A 138 16.59 1.61 -8.11
N ALA A 139 16.34 2.77 -8.72
CA ALA A 139 15.13 3.55 -8.51
C ALA A 139 13.85 2.75 -8.83
N VAL A 140 13.81 2.11 -10.00
CA VAL A 140 12.72 1.24 -10.43
C VAL A 140 12.57 0.04 -9.50
N GLY A 141 13.69 -0.58 -9.09
CA GLY A 141 13.69 -1.70 -8.15
C GLY A 141 13.10 -1.33 -6.78
N VAL A 142 13.42 -0.15 -6.26
CA VAL A 142 12.85 0.36 -5.00
C VAL A 142 11.36 0.65 -5.14
N ALA A 143 10.94 1.33 -6.21
CA ALA A 143 9.52 1.63 -6.45
C ALA A 143 8.66 0.35 -6.54
N ILE A 144 9.14 -0.66 -7.28
CA ILE A 144 8.46 -1.96 -7.37
C ILE A 144 8.47 -2.68 -6.02
N GLY A 145 9.62 -2.70 -5.32
CA GLY A 145 9.75 -3.36 -4.03
C GLY A 145 8.82 -2.76 -2.96
N ALA A 146 8.71 -1.44 -2.92
CA ALA A 146 7.81 -0.73 -2.00
C ALA A 146 6.34 -1.07 -2.27
N GLU A 147 5.92 -1.11 -3.54
CA GLU A 147 4.54 -1.47 -3.92
C GLU A 147 4.23 -2.94 -3.65
N VAL A 148 5.11 -3.86 -4.05
CA VAL A 148 4.93 -5.29 -3.75
C VAL A 148 4.89 -5.52 -2.24
N GLY A 149 5.78 -4.88 -1.48
CA GLY A 149 5.85 -5.00 -0.03
C GLY A 149 4.63 -4.46 0.68
N THR A 150 4.13 -3.28 0.30
CA THR A 150 2.93 -2.70 0.92
C THR A 150 1.67 -3.53 0.63
N LYS A 151 1.56 -4.10 -0.58
CA LYS A 151 0.47 -5.04 -0.93
C LYS A 151 0.61 -6.39 -0.23
N LEU A 152 1.84 -6.89 -0.04
CA LEU A 152 2.07 -8.05 0.82
C LEU A 152 1.65 -7.75 2.27
N GLY A 153 1.89 -6.53 2.76
CA GLY A 153 1.41 -6.07 4.06
C GLY A 153 -0.12 -6.05 4.16
N MET A 154 -0.82 -5.57 3.13
CA MET A 154 -2.28 -5.67 3.06
C MET A 154 -2.74 -7.14 3.09
N ALA A 155 -2.08 -8.03 2.36
CA ALA A 155 -2.36 -9.47 2.44
C ALA A 155 -2.14 -10.03 3.86
N ALA A 156 -1.14 -9.53 4.60
CA ALA A 156 -0.93 -9.91 5.99
C ALA A 156 -2.10 -9.44 6.87
N MET A 157 -2.56 -8.20 6.74
CA MET A 157 -3.73 -7.71 7.46
C MET A 157 -5.00 -8.50 7.12
N ALA A 158 -5.18 -8.91 5.85
CA ALA A 158 -6.28 -9.77 5.46
C ALA A 158 -6.18 -11.17 6.10
N CYS A 159 -4.99 -11.75 6.21
CA CYS A 159 -4.82 -13.10 6.75
C CYS A 159 -4.80 -13.20 8.28
N PHE A 160 -4.38 -12.13 8.98
CA PHE A 160 -4.11 -12.15 10.43
C PHE A 160 -4.86 -11.06 11.21
N GLY A 161 -5.50 -10.11 10.52
CA GLY A 161 -6.25 -9.03 11.15
C GLY A 161 -7.57 -9.51 11.76
N ALA A 162 -8.03 -8.77 12.77
CA ALA A 162 -9.39 -8.88 13.30
C ALA A 162 -10.16 -7.61 12.89
N ALA A 163 -11.34 -7.77 12.30
CA ALA A 163 -12.14 -6.63 11.86
C ALA A 163 -12.82 -5.91 13.03
N SER A 164 -12.89 -4.58 12.97
CA SER A 164 -13.52 -3.75 14.02
C SER A 164 -15.05 -3.79 13.99
N TYR A 165 -15.66 -3.86 12.81
CA TYR A 165 -17.12 -3.97 12.60
C TYR A 165 -17.43 -4.48 11.18
N GLU A 166 -18.72 -4.61 10.84
CA GLU A 166 -19.19 -4.99 9.50
C GLU A 166 -18.67 -4.02 8.41
N GLY A 167 -17.94 -4.52 7.42
CA GLY A 167 -17.40 -3.67 6.36
C GLY A 167 -16.39 -4.37 5.47
N MET A 168 -15.71 -3.59 4.61
CA MET A 168 -14.71 -4.13 3.67
C MET A 168 -13.58 -4.88 4.37
N GLY A 169 -13.09 -4.38 5.52
CA GLY A 169 -12.04 -5.06 6.30
C GLY A 169 -12.46 -6.47 6.72
N ARG A 170 -13.69 -6.63 7.21
CA ARG A 170 -14.27 -7.94 7.60
C ARG A 170 -14.36 -8.89 6.42
N GLN A 171 -14.67 -8.39 5.24
CA GLN A 171 -14.78 -9.23 4.04
C GLN A 171 -13.44 -9.90 3.68
N PHE A 172 -12.32 -9.22 3.90
CA PHE A 172 -11.00 -9.80 3.71
C PHE A 172 -10.56 -10.72 4.85
N THR A 173 -10.80 -10.31 6.11
CA THR A 173 -10.40 -11.10 7.28
C THR A 173 -11.17 -12.41 7.40
N ASP A 174 -12.47 -12.41 7.11
CA ASP A 174 -13.31 -13.61 7.17
C ASP A 174 -13.11 -14.50 5.93
N GLY A 175 -12.66 -13.91 4.81
CA GLY A 175 -12.41 -14.62 3.55
C GLY A 175 -11.04 -15.30 3.47
N SER A 176 -10.14 -15.01 4.41
CA SER A 176 -8.74 -15.42 4.35
C SER A 176 -8.33 -16.21 5.59
N SER A 177 -7.23 -16.95 5.49
CA SER A 177 -6.63 -17.68 6.61
C SER A 177 -5.14 -17.38 6.74
N PRO A 178 -4.55 -17.57 7.94
CA PRO A 178 -3.11 -17.48 8.14
C PRO A 178 -2.28 -18.30 7.15
N SER A 179 -2.75 -19.50 6.78
CA SER A 179 -2.05 -20.38 5.82
C SER A 179 -2.04 -19.83 4.39
N ALA A 180 -3.03 -19.00 4.01
CA ALA A 180 -3.08 -18.37 2.70
C ALA A 180 -1.99 -17.31 2.50
N PHE A 181 -1.33 -16.85 3.58
CA PHE A 181 -0.22 -15.89 3.52
C PHE A 181 1.13 -16.54 3.18
N VAL A 182 1.31 -17.83 3.46
CA VAL A 182 2.61 -18.51 3.38
C VAL A 182 3.20 -18.47 1.97
N LEU A 183 2.39 -18.81 0.96
CA LEU A 183 2.83 -18.83 -0.43
C LEU A 183 3.20 -17.44 -0.96
N PRO A 184 2.33 -16.40 -0.88
CA PRO A 184 2.70 -15.07 -1.36
C PRO A 184 3.89 -14.47 -0.60
N ALA A 185 3.98 -14.65 0.72
CA ALA A 185 5.14 -14.21 1.49
C ALA A 185 6.42 -14.94 1.04
N GLY A 186 6.37 -16.26 0.89
CA GLY A 186 7.51 -17.05 0.43
C GLY A 186 8.02 -16.61 -0.95
N VAL A 187 7.12 -16.38 -1.90
CA VAL A 187 7.49 -15.93 -3.26
C VAL A 187 8.11 -14.53 -3.23
N VAL A 188 7.49 -13.58 -2.53
CA VAL A 188 7.98 -12.20 -2.46
C VAL A 188 9.32 -12.12 -1.72
N LEU A 189 9.46 -12.84 -0.60
CA LEU A 189 10.71 -12.86 0.16
C LEU A 189 11.83 -13.59 -0.59
N ALA A 190 11.54 -14.67 -1.31
CA ALA A 190 12.52 -15.32 -2.17
C ALA A 190 12.99 -14.39 -3.30
N ALA A 191 12.08 -13.67 -3.95
CA ALA A 191 12.43 -12.69 -4.98
C ALA A 191 13.29 -11.54 -4.42
N ALA A 192 12.96 -11.05 -3.22
CA ALA A 192 13.76 -10.03 -2.52
C ALA A 192 15.17 -10.57 -2.18
N ALA A 193 15.26 -11.80 -1.65
CA ALA A 193 16.54 -12.44 -1.31
C ALA A 193 17.43 -12.65 -2.55
N LEU A 194 16.86 -13.08 -3.67
CA LEU A 194 17.59 -13.23 -4.94
C LEU A 194 18.03 -11.88 -5.54
N SER A 195 17.36 -10.79 -5.15
CA SER A 195 17.70 -9.44 -5.60
C SER A 195 18.74 -8.75 -4.73
N TRP A 196 19.06 -9.29 -3.54
CA TRP A 196 20.08 -8.77 -2.64
C TRP A 196 21.46 -8.67 -3.31
N PRO A 197 22.27 -7.62 -3.06
CA PRO A 197 22.06 -6.49 -2.14
C PRO A 197 21.40 -5.27 -2.80
N ARG A 198 20.63 -5.43 -3.90
CA ARG A 198 19.99 -4.28 -4.53
C ARG A 198 19.00 -3.61 -3.56
N PRO A 199 18.91 -2.27 -3.55
CA PRO A 199 18.06 -1.55 -2.60
C PRO A 199 16.57 -1.95 -2.62
N GLY A 200 16.05 -2.40 -3.77
CA GLY A 200 14.70 -2.93 -3.88
C GLY A 200 14.41 -4.14 -2.97
N ALA A 201 15.44 -4.92 -2.62
CA ALA A 201 15.32 -6.02 -1.66
C ALA A 201 15.03 -5.53 -0.23
N ILE A 202 15.50 -4.34 0.16
CA ILE A 202 15.21 -3.70 1.46
C ILE A 202 13.84 -3.01 1.45
N ALA A 203 13.42 -2.47 0.31
CA ALA A 203 12.13 -1.78 0.18
C ALA A 203 10.93 -2.68 0.53
N VAL A 204 11.01 -3.97 0.19
CA VAL A 204 9.95 -4.97 0.45
C VAL A 204 9.68 -5.15 1.96
N PRO A 205 10.64 -5.63 2.78
CA PRO A 205 10.41 -5.81 4.21
C PRO A 205 10.14 -4.49 4.94
N ALA A 206 10.73 -3.38 4.50
CA ALA A 206 10.43 -2.06 5.07
C ALA A 206 8.98 -1.64 4.82
N ALA A 207 8.45 -1.88 3.62
CA ALA A 207 7.06 -1.59 3.31
C ALA A 207 6.09 -2.49 4.08
N VAL A 208 6.42 -3.78 4.24
CA VAL A 208 5.67 -4.69 5.12
C VAL A 208 5.69 -4.19 6.56
N ALA A 209 6.85 -3.76 7.07
CA ALA A 209 6.97 -3.21 8.43
C ALA A 209 6.17 -1.92 8.61
N GLY A 210 6.04 -1.09 7.56
CA GLY A 210 5.29 0.16 7.59
C GLY A 210 3.81 0.00 7.94
N ILE A 211 3.20 -1.16 7.67
CA ILE A 211 1.80 -1.42 8.05
C ILE A 211 1.60 -1.56 9.56
N ALA A 212 2.67 -1.84 10.32
CA ALA A 212 2.57 -2.14 11.74
C ALA A 212 2.01 -0.95 12.54
N LEU A 213 2.33 0.28 12.12
CA LEU A 213 1.85 1.50 12.76
C LEU A 213 0.31 1.64 12.65
N PRO A 214 -0.29 1.70 11.45
CA PRO A 214 -1.74 1.81 11.34
C PRO A 214 -2.47 0.60 11.92
N TRP A 215 -1.93 -0.62 11.78
CA TRP A 215 -2.53 -1.82 12.36
C TRP A 215 -2.51 -1.77 13.90
N TYR A 216 -1.37 -1.46 14.52
CA TYR A 216 -1.27 -1.32 15.97
C TYR A 216 -2.23 -0.25 16.49
N TRP A 217 -2.25 0.91 15.84
CA TRP A 217 -3.12 2.01 16.21
C TRP A 217 -4.60 1.61 16.11
N ALA A 218 -5.00 0.90 15.06
CA ALA A 218 -6.36 0.42 14.86
C ALA A 218 -6.81 -0.55 15.96
N ASN A 219 -5.98 -1.55 16.30
CA ASN A 219 -6.29 -2.49 17.37
C ASN A 219 -6.43 -1.81 18.73
N ARG A 220 -5.65 -0.76 18.97
CA ARG A 220 -5.69 0.00 20.23
C ARG A 220 -6.84 0.98 20.33
N ASN A 221 -7.24 1.61 19.23
CA ASN A 221 -8.16 2.76 19.25
C ASN A 221 -9.50 2.51 18.56
N LEU A 222 -9.57 1.55 17.64
CA LEU A 222 -10.75 1.23 16.83
C LEU A 222 -11.29 -0.20 17.07
N GLY A 223 -10.64 -0.99 17.92
CA GLY A 223 -11.05 -2.37 18.21
C GLY A 223 -10.80 -3.37 17.07
N GLY A 224 -10.05 -2.99 16.04
CA GLY A 224 -9.72 -3.85 14.90
C GLY A 224 -9.45 -3.07 13.61
N ILE A 225 -9.31 -3.79 12.50
CA ILE A 225 -8.99 -3.27 11.17
C ILE A 225 -10.27 -3.01 10.37
N ASN A 226 -10.36 -1.86 9.69
CA ASN A 226 -11.40 -1.56 8.69
C ASN A 226 -10.76 -1.22 7.33
N GLY A 227 -11.56 -0.82 6.33
CA GLY A 227 -11.06 -0.46 5.00
C GLY A 227 -10.06 0.71 5.00
N ASP A 228 -10.27 1.69 5.87
CA ASP A 228 -9.43 2.89 5.97
C ASP A 228 -8.04 2.54 6.50
N ILE A 229 -7.96 1.57 7.44
CA ILE A 229 -6.68 0.99 7.88
C ILE A 229 -5.94 0.31 6.74
N PHE A 230 -6.65 -0.40 5.84
CA PHE A 230 -6.02 -0.95 4.63
C PHE A 230 -5.45 0.16 3.74
N GLY A 231 -6.20 1.25 3.57
CA GLY A 231 -5.77 2.45 2.85
C GLY A 231 -4.52 3.10 3.44
N ALA A 232 -4.56 3.42 4.73
CA ALA A 232 -3.45 4.07 5.41
C ALA A 232 -2.21 3.18 5.49
N ALA A 233 -2.37 1.88 5.73
CA ALA A 233 -1.27 0.92 5.67
C ALA A 233 -0.63 0.87 4.28
N ASN A 234 -1.44 0.93 3.22
CA ASN A 234 -0.91 0.96 1.86
C ASN A 234 0.02 2.16 1.64
N GLU A 235 -0.42 3.35 2.01
CA GLU A 235 0.34 4.60 1.82
C GLU A 235 1.56 4.67 2.74
N ILE A 236 1.41 4.36 4.03
CA ILE A 236 2.51 4.38 5.01
C ILE A 236 3.56 3.31 4.66
N GLY A 237 3.11 2.11 4.28
CA GLY A 237 4.00 1.05 3.79
C GLY A 237 4.78 1.47 2.55
N ARG A 238 4.13 2.11 1.57
CA ARG A 238 4.81 2.66 0.38
C ARG A 238 5.89 3.67 0.77
N VAL A 239 5.55 4.64 1.62
CA VAL A 239 6.50 5.66 2.11
C VAL A 239 7.69 4.98 2.79
N ALA A 240 7.45 4.05 3.72
CA ALA A 240 8.51 3.32 4.41
C ALA A 240 9.42 2.54 3.45
N GLY A 241 8.84 1.84 2.47
CA GLY A 241 9.60 1.08 1.48
C GLY A 241 10.46 1.96 0.58
N VAL A 242 9.92 3.08 0.10
CA VAL A 242 10.66 4.04 -0.75
C VAL A 242 11.84 4.63 0.02
N HIS A 243 11.60 5.16 1.22
CA HIS A 243 12.67 5.76 2.03
C HIS A 243 13.73 4.75 2.43
N ALA A 244 13.34 3.56 2.87
CA ALA A 244 14.30 2.53 3.24
C ALA A 244 15.15 2.07 2.05
N GLY A 245 14.57 1.98 0.85
CA GLY A 245 15.32 1.68 -0.37
C GLY A 245 16.31 2.79 -0.74
N VAL A 246 15.91 4.06 -0.66
CA VAL A 246 16.81 5.20 -0.87
C VAL A 246 17.95 5.19 0.15
N ILE A 247 17.63 5.00 1.44
CA ILE A 247 18.64 4.92 2.51
C ILE A 247 19.59 3.72 2.29
N ALA A 248 19.06 2.54 1.93
CA ALA A 248 19.89 1.37 1.68
C ALA A 248 20.91 1.62 0.56
N TRP A 249 20.54 2.34 -0.49
CA TRP A 249 21.49 2.74 -1.53
C TRP A 249 22.61 3.66 -1.01
N THR A 250 22.32 4.53 -0.04
CA THR A 250 23.35 5.40 0.54
C THR A 250 24.32 4.67 1.48
N LEU A 251 23.95 3.49 1.96
CA LEU A 251 24.69 2.73 2.97
C LEU A 251 25.38 1.46 2.43
N LEU A 252 24.99 0.97 1.25
CA LEU A 252 25.51 -0.23 0.59
C LEU A 252 26.46 0.12 -0.56
#